data_AF-A0A846HR10-F1
#
_entry.id   AF-A0A846HR10-F1
#
_cell.length_a   1.000
_cell.length_b   1.000
_cell.length_c   1.000
_cell.angle_alpha   90.00
_cell.angle_beta   90.00
_cell.angle_gamma   90.00
#
_symmetry.space_group_name_H-M   'P 1'
#
loop_
_entity.id
_entity.type
_entity.pdbx_description
1 polymer ?
#
loop_
_entity_poly.entity_id
_entity_poly.type
_entity_poly.pdbx_seq_one_letter_code
_entity_poly.pdbx_strand_id
1 'polypeptide(L)'
;MQQLDEDQTDCLSELINVAYGKATARLADIMGAFATMRPPQIAVIDRERFRQILQQACLAARSCYLARQIFRGDVSGEVVFLLDEISATNITGYLQAQLGPDNTDQDDVLLELGNIVTAAMMRELSLQMEAHITLGEPELHRLITEPTDQTTASGAFDHVIKVETVIEFAEQQVRGRIFILTHGHCFEWIRQALDRVLNDLPN
;
A
#
# COMPACT_ATOMS: atom_id res chain seq x y z
N MET A 1 17.14 -2.95 -19.73
CA MET A 1 15.86 -2.69 -19.02
C MET A 1 15.72 -3.82 -18.01
N GLN A 2 15.65 -3.52 -16.71
CA GLN A 2 15.38 -4.56 -15.71
C GLN A 2 13.88 -4.86 -15.76
N GLN A 3 13.52 -6.09 -16.09
CA GLN A 3 12.13 -6.53 -16.22
C GLN A 3 12.03 -7.97 -15.73
N LEU A 4 10.92 -8.28 -15.07
CA LEU A 4 10.60 -9.66 -14.68
C LEU A 4 10.15 -10.39 -15.94
N ASP A 5 10.54 -11.65 -16.09
CA ASP A 5 9.94 -12.51 -17.12
C ASP A 5 8.49 -12.87 -16.77
N GLU A 6 7.83 -13.60 -17.66
CA GLU A 6 6.41 -13.98 -17.52
C GLU A 6 6.21 -14.85 -16.27
N ASP A 7 7.04 -15.88 -16.09
CA ASP A 7 6.98 -16.78 -14.93
C ASP A 7 7.21 -16.04 -13.61
N GLN A 8 8.19 -15.13 -13.54
CA GLN A 8 8.45 -14.29 -12.38
C GLN A 8 7.29 -13.31 -12.11
N THR A 9 6.68 -12.75 -13.16
CA THR A 9 5.55 -11.82 -13.01
C THR A 9 4.31 -12.55 -12.48
N ASP A 10 4.05 -13.76 -12.97
CA ASP A 10 2.95 -14.62 -12.52
C ASP A 10 3.18 -15.09 -11.09
N CYS A 11 4.41 -15.54 -10.77
CA CYS A 11 4.80 -15.91 -9.41
C CYS A 11 4.62 -14.74 -8.44
N LEU A 12 5.13 -13.55 -8.79
CA LEU A 12 4.97 -12.36 -7.96
C LEU A 12 3.48 -12.02 -7.77
N SER A 13 2.67 -12.14 -8.83
CA SER A 13 1.23 -11.91 -8.76
C SER A 13 0.54 -12.90 -7.83
N GLU A 14 0.91 -14.17 -7.86
CA GLU A 14 0.37 -15.20 -6.96
C GLU A 14 0.76 -14.95 -5.49
N LEU A 15 2.05 -14.69 -5.22
CA LEU A 15 2.53 -14.39 -3.87
C LEU A 15 1.83 -13.16 -3.28
N ILE A 16 1.66 -12.09 -4.09
CA ILE A 16 0.94 -10.90 -3.64
C ILE A 16 -0.55 -11.22 -3.44
N ASN A 17 -1.21 -11.96 -4.33
CA ASN A 17 -2.60 -12.36 -4.16
C ASN A 17 -2.83 -13.14 -2.85
N VAL A 18 -1.95 -14.10 -2.54
CA VAL A 18 -2.00 -14.87 -1.29
C VAL A 18 -1.78 -13.97 -0.08
N ALA A 19 -0.76 -13.10 -0.12
CA ALA A 19 -0.48 -12.16 0.96
C ALA A 19 -1.67 -11.22 1.23
N TYR A 20 -2.30 -10.72 0.17
CA TYR A 20 -3.42 -9.79 0.26
C TYR A 20 -4.68 -10.48 0.81
N GLY A 21 -4.94 -11.73 0.42
CA GLY A 21 -6.03 -12.51 0.99
C GLY A 21 -5.86 -12.71 2.50
N LYS A 22 -4.66 -13.09 2.95
CA LYS A 22 -4.33 -13.23 4.38
C LYS A 22 -4.42 -11.90 5.13
N ALA A 23 -3.89 -10.83 4.55
CA ALA A 23 -3.96 -9.50 5.15
C ALA A 23 -5.39 -8.99 5.25
N THR A 24 -6.24 -9.24 4.25
CA THR A 24 -7.67 -8.87 4.27
C THR A 24 -8.39 -9.53 5.44
N ALA A 25 -8.21 -10.83 5.64
CA ALA A 25 -8.82 -11.56 6.76
C ALA A 25 -8.35 -10.98 8.10
N ARG A 26 -7.04 -10.76 8.25
CA ARG A 26 -6.46 -10.19 9.47
C ARG A 26 -6.96 -8.77 9.75
N LEU A 27 -7.10 -7.94 8.71
CA LEU A 27 -7.63 -6.59 8.85
C LEU A 27 -9.11 -6.61 9.21
N ALA A 28 -9.90 -7.54 8.65
CA ALA A 28 -11.30 -7.67 9.02
C ALA A 28 -11.45 -8.00 10.52
N ASP A 29 -10.61 -8.89 11.04
CA ASP A 29 -10.59 -9.25 12.46
C ASP A 29 -10.17 -8.07 13.36
N ILE A 30 -9.08 -7.38 13.00
CA ILE A 30 -8.57 -6.24 13.80
C ILE A 30 -9.57 -5.08 13.82
N MET A 31 -10.19 -4.80 12.68
CA MET A 31 -11.12 -3.68 12.52
C MET A 31 -12.53 -3.99 13.01
N GLY A 32 -12.83 -5.27 13.28
CA GLY A 32 -14.17 -5.74 13.58
C GLY A 32 -15.16 -5.49 12.43
N ALA A 33 -14.68 -5.36 11.19
CA ALA A 33 -15.48 -4.96 10.03
C ALA A 33 -15.16 -5.84 8.83
N PHE A 34 -16.15 -6.17 8.01
CA PHE A 34 -15.91 -6.94 6.80
C PHE A 34 -15.15 -6.12 5.75
N ALA A 35 -13.92 -6.56 5.45
CA ALA A 35 -13.06 -5.95 4.45
C ALA A 35 -13.00 -6.83 3.18
N THR A 36 -12.95 -6.18 2.03
CA THR A 36 -12.63 -6.82 0.75
C THR A 36 -11.45 -6.10 0.10
N MET A 37 -10.59 -6.85 -0.59
CA MET A 37 -9.52 -6.27 -1.41
C MET A 37 -9.68 -6.68 -2.86
N ARG A 38 -9.36 -5.76 -3.76
CA ARG A 38 -9.27 -6.07 -5.18
C ARG A 38 -7.96 -6.79 -5.49
N PRO A 39 -7.91 -7.58 -6.57
CA PRO A 39 -6.65 -8.12 -7.06
C PRO A 39 -5.63 -6.97 -7.28
N PRO A 40 -4.39 -7.14 -6.81
CA PRO A 40 -3.36 -6.13 -6.90
C PRO A 40 -2.88 -5.96 -8.34
N GLN A 41 -2.50 -4.74 -8.71
CA GLN A 41 -1.89 -4.41 -9.99
C GLN A 41 -0.41 -4.15 -9.80
N ILE A 42 0.42 -4.87 -10.53
CA ILE A 42 1.88 -4.73 -10.51
C ILE A 42 2.31 -3.93 -11.74
N ALA A 43 3.14 -2.92 -11.54
CA ALA A 43 3.76 -2.19 -12.64
C ALA A 43 5.14 -1.69 -12.24
N VAL A 44 6.07 -1.71 -13.20
CA VAL A 44 7.32 -0.97 -13.07
C VAL A 44 7.06 0.46 -13.52
N ILE A 45 7.13 1.41 -12.60
CA ILE A 45 6.91 2.83 -12.88
C ILE A 45 8.12 3.65 -12.42
N ASP A 46 8.22 4.90 -12.87
CA ASP A 46 9.13 5.87 -12.27
C ASP A 46 8.41 6.69 -11.18
N ARG A 47 9.21 7.43 -10.41
CA ARG A 47 8.71 8.28 -9.32
C ARG A 47 7.79 9.39 -9.81
N GLU A 48 8.04 9.93 -11.00
CA GLU A 48 7.22 10.96 -11.63
C GLU A 48 5.79 10.43 -11.87
N ARG A 49 5.70 9.24 -12.45
CA ARG A 49 4.44 8.55 -12.72
C ARG A 49 3.69 8.23 -11.44
N PHE A 50 4.38 7.80 -10.38
CA PHE A 50 3.75 7.57 -9.09
C PHE A 50 3.12 8.86 -8.53
N ARG A 51 3.85 9.97 -8.59
CA ARG A 51 3.34 11.27 -8.13
C ARG A 51 2.09 11.71 -8.91
N GLN A 52 2.07 11.48 -10.23
CA GLN A 52 0.88 11.72 -11.05
C GLN A 52 -0.32 10.86 -10.62
N ILE A 53 -0.10 9.57 -10.31
CA ILE A 53 -1.15 8.66 -9.83
C ILE A 53 -1.74 9.18 -8.51
N LEU A 54 -0.89 9.61 -7.56
CA LEU A 54 -1.35 10.19 -6.29
C LEU A 54 -2.14 11.49 -6.52
N GLN A 55 -1.65 12.40 -7.35
CA GLN A 55 -2.34 13.65 -7.66
C GLN A 55 -3.73 13.39 -8.26
N GLN A 56 -3.82 12.46 -9.22
CA GLN A 56 -5.10 12.06 -9.83
C GLN A 56 -6.05 11.43 -8.81
N ALA A 57 -5.52 10.63 -7.88
CA ALA A 57 -6.32 10.05 -6.81
C ALA A 57 -6.94 11.14 -5.91
N CYS A 58 -6.18 12.20 -5.64
CA CYS A 58 -6.60 13.27 -4.73
C CYS A 58 -7.49 14.33 -5.39
N LEU A 59 -7.29 14.59 -6.69
CA LEU A 59 -8.03 15.60 -7.46
C LEU A 59 -9.55 15.40 -7.41
N ALA A 60 -10.01 14.14 -7.45
CA ALA A 60 -11.43 13.82 -7.37
C ALA A 60 -12.05 14.15 -5.99
N ALA A 61 -11.24 14.08 -4.93
CA ALA A 61 -11.67 14.22 -3.55
C ALA A 61 -11.42 15.61 -2.95
N ARG A 62 -10.72 16.51 -3.66
CA ARG A 62 -10.20 17.83 -3.19
C ARG A 62 -9.16 17.75 -2.07
N SER A 63 -9.28 16.77 -1.17
CA SER A 63 -8.29 16.41 -0.16
C SER A 63 -8.24 14.91 0.07
N CYS A 64 -7.06 14.41 0.42
CA CYS A 64 -6.84 13.02 0.83
C CYS A 64 -5.90 12.95 2.04
N TYR A 65 -6.05 11.89 2.81
CA TYR A 65 -5.13 11.48 3.84
C TYR A 65 -4.21 10.40 3.28
N LEU A 66 -2.92 10.54 3.54
CA LEU A 66 -1.86 9.64 3.09
C LEU A 66 -1.07 9.20 4.31
N ALA A 67 -1.32 7.98 4.78
CA ALA A 67 -0.49 7.33 5.77
C ALA A 67 0.65 6.59 5.06
N ARG A 68 1.89 6.86 5.46
CA ARG A 68 3.11 6.38 4.80
C ARG A 68 4.05 5.75 5.79
N GLN A 69 4.65 4.63 5.40
CA GLN A 69 5.75 4.01 6.14
C GLN A 69 6.86 3.58 5.20
N ILE A 70 8.09 3.90 5.59
CA ILE A 70 9.29 3.39 4.94
C ILE A 70 9.54 1.98 5.48
N PHE A 71 9.97 1.06 4.61
CA PHE A 71 10.42 -0.26 5.02
C PHE A 71 11.84 -0.53 4.52
N ARG A 72 12.60 -1.32 5.29
CA ARG A 72 14.02 -1.62 5.03
C ARG A 72 14.33 -3.08 5.35
N GLY A 73 15.39 -3.59 4.74
CA GLY A 73 15.88 -4.96 4.92
C GLY A 73 16.33 -5.54 3.60
N ASP A 74 15.93 -6.78 3.34
CA ASP A 74 16.18 -7.48 2.07
C ASP A 74 15.59 -6.73 0.87
N VAL A 75 14.41 -6.13 1.07
CA VAL A 75 13.80 -5.16 0.18
C VAL A 75 13.62 -3.86 0.93
N SER A 76 13.75 -2.73 0.24
CA SER A 76 13.52 -1.41 0.79
C SER A 76 12.62 -0.57 -0.11
N GLY A 77 11.89 0.35 0.52
CA GLY A 77 10.90 1.14 -0.17
C GLY A 77 9.93 1.82 0.77
N GLU A 78 8.73 2.08 0.28
CA GLU A 78 7.65 2.67 1.06
C GLU A 78 6.31 2.01 0.75
N VAL A 79 5.47 1.94 1.78
CA VAL A 79 4.06 1.56 1.69
C VAL A 79 3.21 2.77 2.02
N VAL A 80 2.17 2.97 1.23
CA VAL A 80 1.28 4.13 1.31
C VAL A 80 -0.16 3.65 1.36
N PHE A 81 -0.90 4.14 2.35
CA PHE A 81 -2.34 3.97 2.46
C PHE A 81 -3.03 5.33 2.26
N LEU A 82 -3.85 5.41 1.22
CA LEU A 82 -4.51 6.63 0.78
C LEU A 82 -6.02 6.52 1.00
N LEU A 83 -6.59 7.53 1.66
CA LEU A 83 -8.03 7.68 1.90
C LEU A 83 -8.50 9.05 1.40
N ASP A 84 -9.69 9.09 0.80
CA ASP A 84 -10.39 10.37 0.62
C ASP A 84 -10.99 10.86 1.93
N GLU A 85 -11.38 12.14 1.97
CA GLU A 85 -11.92 12.78 3.17
C GLU A 85 -13.17 12.06 3.73
N ILE A 86 -14.02 11.55 2.83
CA ILE A 86 -15.28 10.87 3.22
C ILE A 86 -14.95 9.53 3.89
N SER A 87 -14.10 8.73 3.26
CA SER A 87 -13.65 7.44 3.78
C SER A 87 -12.91 7.59 5.10
N ALA A 88 -12.06 8.63 5.21
CA ALA A 88 -11.34 8.96 6.44
C ALA A 88 -12.29 9.33 7.60
N THR A 89 -13.31 10.15 7.32
CA THR A 89 -14.33 10.52 8.31
C THR A 89 -15.15 9.31 8.74
N ASN A 90 -15.60 8.50 7.77
CA ASN A 90 -16.43 7.33 8.02
C ASN A 90 -15.71 6.28 8.88
N ILE A 91 -14.45 5.95 8.54
CA ILE A 91 -13.70 4.95 9.30
C ILE A 91 -13.35 5.45 10.70
N THR A 92 -13.04 6.74 10.84
CA THR A 92 -12.75 7.36 12.15
C THR A 92 -13.97 7.28 13.05
N GLY A 93 -15.14 7.70 12.56
CA GLY A 93 -16.38 7.62 13.33
C GLY A 93 -16.76 6.19 13.70
N TYR A 94 -16.53 5.23 12.79
CA TYR A 94 -16.75 3.82 13.07
C TYR A 94 -15.83 3.28 14.18
N LEU A 95 -14.53 3.59 14.13
CA LEU A 95 -13.57 3.17 15.15
C LEU A 95 -13.85 3.81 16.51
N GLN A 96 -14.13 5.11 16.54
CA GLN A 96 -14.47 5.84 17.77
C GLN A 96 -15.75 5.28 18.41
N ALA A 97 -16.77 4.94 17.61
CA ALA A 97 -17.99 4.32 18.14
C ALA A 97 -17.76 2.96 18.81
N GLN A 98 -16.76 2.19 18.36
CA GLN A 98 -16.39 0.90 18.97
C GLN A 98 -15.56 1.05 20.24
N LEU A 99 -14.66 2.03 20.30
CA LEU A 99 -13.71 2.22 21.40
C LEU A 99 -14.28 3.06 22.56
N GLY A 100 -15.40 3.77 22.34
CA GLY A 100 -16.03 4.66 23.30
C GLY A 100 -15.76 6.14 22.98
N PRO A 101 -16.43 7.09 23.67
CA PRO A 101 -16.26 8.51 23.42
C PRO A 101 -14.89 8.98 23.93
N ASP A 102 -13.85 8.69 23.15
CA ASP A 102 -12.54 9.25 23.34
C ASP A 102 -12.40 10.44 22.37
N ASN A 103 -11.94 11.59 22.88
CA ASN A 103 -11.72 12.79 22.06
C ASN A 103 -10.42 12.67 21.23
N THR A 104 -10.12 11.47 20.74
CA THR A 104 -8.93 11.20 19.93
C THR A 104 -9.04 11.97 18.62
N ASP A 105 -7.96 12.65 18.23
CA ASP A 105 -7.91 13.38 16.96
C ASP A 105 -8.10 12.39 15.80
N GLN A 106 -8.83 12.82 14.77
CA GLN A 106 -9.00 12.04 13.55
C GLN A 106 -7.65 11.67 12.95
N ASP A 107 -6.67 12.59 12.96
CA ASP A 107 -5.34 12.32 12.42
C ASP A 107 -4.63 11.19 13.17
N ASP A 108 -4.77 11.12 14.50
CA ASP A 108 -4.19 10.03 15.29
C ASP A 108 -4.84 8.68 14.98
N VAL A 109 -6.18 8.66 14.83
CA VAL A 109 -6.91 7.44 14.44
C VAL A 109 -6.49 6.97 13.05
N LEU A 110 -6.32 7.89 12.10
CA LEU A 110 -5.89 7.57 10.74
C LEU A 110 -4.42 7.13 10.67
N LEU A 111 -3.55 7.69 11.51
CA LEU A 111 -2.16 7.27 11.63
C LEU A 111 -2.06 5.82 12.13
N GLU A 112 -2.81 5.48 13.18
CA GLU A 112 -2.85 4.12 13.73
C GLU A 112 -3.50 3.13 12.75
N LEU A 113 -4.61 3.52 12.12
CA LEU A 113 -5.22 2.72 11.05
C LEU A 113 -4.23 2.47 9.91
N GLY A 114 -3.54 3.52 9.48
CA GLY A 114 -2.49 3.44 8.46
C GLY A 114 -1.45 2.40 8.83
N ASN A 115 -0.90 2.48 10.05
CA ASN A 115 0.08 1.55 10.60
C ASN A 115 -0.44 0.10 10.66
N ILE A 116 -1.69 -0.12 11.09
CA ILE A 116 -2.31 -1.44 11.13
C ILE A 116 -2.41 -2.03 9.72
N VAL A 117 -2.92 -1.25 8.76
CA VAL A 117 -3.09 -1.68 7.36
C VAL A 117 -1.73 -2.01 6.74
N THR A 118 -0.80 -1.06 6.74
CA THR A 118 0.53 -1.21 6.14
C THR A 118 1.30 -2.36 6.78
N ALA A 119 1.25 -2.52 8.12
CA ALA A 119 1.96 -3.59 8.82
C ALA A 119 1.37 -4.97 8.55
N ALA A 120 0.03 -5.09 8.46
CA ALA A 120 -0.59 -6.34 8.07
C ALA A 120 -0.17 -6.75 6.65
N MET A 121 -0.22 -5.81 5.70
CA MET A 121 0.16 -6.05 4.30
C MET A 121 1.64 -6.44 4.16
N MET A 122 2.54 -5.65 4.75
CA MET A 122 3.98 -5.88 4.62
C MET A 122 4.43 -7.16 5.31
N ARG A 123 3.79 -7.54 6.44
CA ARG A 123 4.06 -8.83 7.10
C ARG A 123 3.70 -10.00 6.19
N GLU A 124 2.49 -10.02 5.62
CA GLU A 124 2.09 -11.16 4.79
C GLU A 124 2.94 -11.26 3.53
N LEU A 125 3.29 -10.13 2.91
CA LEU A 125 4.20 -10.11 1.77
C LEU A 125 5.61 -10.59 2.14
N SER A 126 6.15 -10.14 3.27
CA SER A 126 7.48 -10.58 3.70
C SER A 126 7.53 -12.07 3.96
N LEU A 127 6.44 -12.66 4.49
CA LEU A 127 6.31 -14.11 4.65
C LEU A 127 6.23 -14.85 3.32
N GLN A 128 5.46 -14.34 2.34
CA GLN A 128 5.34 -14.97 1.02
C GLN A 128 6.66 -14.88 0.22
N MET A 129 7.44 -13.82 0.40
CA MET A 129 8.72 -13.64 -0.29
C MET A 129 9.94 -14.14 0.51
N GLU A 130 9.72 -14.69 1.70
CA GLU A 130 10.78 -15.04 2.67
C GLU A 130 11.79 -13.89 2.91
N ALA A 131 11.27 -12.66 2.94
CA ALA A 131 12.04 -11.44 3.11
C ALA A 131 12.09 -11.00 4.57
N HIS A 132 13.24 -10.49 5.00
CA HIS A 132 13.36 -9.77 6.27
C HIS A 132 13.09 -8.29 6.02
N ILE A 133 11.99 -7.79 6.60
CA ILE A 133 11.57 -6.39 6.46
C ILE A 133 11.29 -5.81 7.84
N THR A 134 11.78 -4.59 8.07
CA THR A 134 11.46 -3.75 9.23
C THR A 134 10.75 -2.49 8.76
N LEU A 135 9.62 -2.16 9.39
CA LEU A 135 8.88 -0.92 9.14
C LEU A 135 9.42 0.20 10.02
N GLY A 136 9.51 1.39 9.43
CA GLY A 136 9.81 2.62 10.13
C GLY A 136 8.57 3.23 10.80
N GLU A 137 8.76 4.41 11.37
CA GLU A 137 7.68 5.19 11.97
C GLU A 137 6.63 5.58 10.92
N PRO A 138 5.33 5.49 11.25
CA PRO A 138 4.28 5.97 10.37
C PRO A 138 4.25 7.49 10.33
N GLU A 139 3.99 8.01 9.13
CA GLU A 139 3.77 9.43 8.89
C GLU A 139 2.38 9.62 8.29
N LEU A 140 1.62 10.59 8.78
CA LEU A 140 0.36 11.01 8.15
C LEU A 140 0.58 12.34 7.43
N HIS A 141 0.18 12.39 6.16
CA HIS A 141 0.21 13.58 5.33
C HIS A 141 -1.19 13.90 4.83
N ARG A 142 -1.60 15.17 4.94
CA ARG A 142 -2.82 15.65 4.30
C ARG A 142 -2.46 16.30 2.96
N LEU A 143 -2.92 15.69 1.87
CA LEU A 143 -2.74 16.21 0.52
C LEU A 143 -3.96 17.03 0.14
N ILE A 144 -3.76 18.33 -0.06
CA ILE A 144 -4.80 19.24 -0.56
C ILE A 144 -4.46 19.53 -2.01
N THR A 145 -5.35 19.16 -2.93
CA THR A 145 -5.19 19.51 -4.35
C THR A 145 -5.92 20.83 -4.60
N GLU A 146 -5.17 21.92 -4.71
CA GLU A 146 -5.69 23.10 -5.39
C GLU A 146 -5.72 22.85 -6.91
N PRO A 147 -6.69 23.39 -7.65
CA PRO A 147 -6.66 23.41 -9.11
C PRO A 147 -5.58 24.40 -9.57
N THR A 148 -4.31 24.03 -9.43
CA THR A 148 -3.20 24.84 -9.90
C THR A 148 -2.69 24.24 -11.21
N ASP A 149 -2.84 25.01 -12.29
CA ASP A 149 -2.03 24.85 -13.50
C ASP A 149 -0.57 25.16 -13.16
N GLN A 150 0.34 24.25 -13.51
CA GLN A 150 1.79 24.24 -13.27
C GLN A 150 2.18 23.39 -12.03
N THR A 151 3.13 22.47 -12.09
CA THR A 151 4.50 22.77 -12.56
C THR A 151 5.29 21.54 -13.01
N THR A 152 6.10 21.86 -14.01
CA THR A 152 7.26 21.23 -14.64
C THR A 152 8.33 20.60 -13.75
N ALA A 153 8.87 19.51 -14.31
CA ALA A 153 10.29 19.18 -14.51
C ALA A 153 11.07 18.33 -13.48
N SER A 154 11.25 17.07 -13.89
CA SER A 154 12.53 16.43 -14.24
C SER A 154 13.54 16.11 -13.13
N GLY A 155 13.48 14.85 -12.70
CA GLY A 155 14.64 14.01 -12.42
C GLY A 155 14.32 12.60 -12.93
N ALA A 156 15.15 12.06 -13.83
CA ALA A 156 14.95 10.73 -14.37
C ALA A 156 15.56 9.66 -13.44
N PHE A 157 14.84 8.53 -13.28
CA PHE A 157 15.21 7.27 -12.58
C PHE A 157 15.07 7.32 -11.03
N ASP A 158 14.87 6.24 -10.25
CA ASP A 158 14.93 4.78 -10.45
C ASP A 158 13.55 4.12 -10.62
N HIS A 159 13.50 3.02 -11.36
CA HIS A 159 12.30 2.18 -11.46
C HIS A 159 11.84 1.69 -10.09
N VAL A 160 10.55 1.82 -9.85
CA VAL A 160 9.86 1.35 -8.65
C VAL A 160 8.92 0.25 -9.07
N ILE A 161 9.03 -0.93 -8.45
CA ILE A 161 7.95 -1.91 -8.55
C ILE A 161 6.82 -1.36 -7.69
N LYS A 162 5.74 -0.94 -8.37
CA LYS A 162 4.49 -0.53 -7.76
C LYS A 162 3.55 -1.71 -7.70
N VAL A 163 3.13 -2.07 -6.51
CA VAL A 163 1.96 -2.90 -6.27
C VAL A 163 0.83 -2.00 -5.77
N GLU A 164 -0.33 -2.07 -6.42
CA GLU A 164 -1.50 -1.25 -6.08
C GLU A 164 -2.73 -2.11 -5.83
N THR A 165 -3.48 -1.84 -4.77
CA THR A 165 -4.85 -2.37 -4.59
C THR A 165 -5.80 -1.34 -4.01
N VAL A 166 -7.07 -1.72 -3.98
CA VAL A 166 -8.15 -1.06 -3.26
C VAL A 166 -8.64 -1.99 -2.16
N ILE A 167 -8.72 -1.47 -0.94
CA ILE A 167 -9.44 -2.07 0.18
C ILE A 167 -10.79 -1.37 0.35
N GLU A 168 -11.87 -2.14 0.52
CA GLU A 168 -13.24 -1.65 0.63
C GLU A 168 -13.90 -2.25 1.88
N PHE A 169 -14.38 -1.37 2.78
CA PHE A 169 -15.30 -1.72 3.86
C PHE A 169 -16.68 -1.20 3.46
N ALA A 170 -17.46 -2.08 2.83
CA ALA A 170 -18.69 -1.68 2.14
C ALA A 170 -19.76 -1.12 3.09
N GLU A 171 -19.91 -1.71 4.28
CA GLU A 171 -20.90 -1.27 5.27
C GLU A 171 -20.58 0.11 5.83
N GLN A 172 -19.30 0.41 6.04
CA GLN A 172 -18.81 1.70 6.54
C GLN A 172 -18.66 2.72 5.42
N GLN A 173 -18.89 2.35 4.15
CA GLN A 173 -18.68 3.21 2.98
C GLN A 173 -17.25 3.78 2.94
N VAL A 174 -16.26 2.92 3.20
CA VAL A 174 -14.85 3.29 3.23
C VAL A 174 -14.15 2.62 2.06
N ARG A 175 -13.40 3.42 1.30
CA ARG A 175 -12.56 2.93 0.21
C ARG A 175 -11.16 3.51 0.35
N GLY A 176 -10.19 2.64 0.58
CA GLY A 176 -8.78 3.00 0.64
C GLY A 176 -7.98 2.43 -0.53
N ARG A 177 -6.91 3.11 -0.91
CA ARG A 177 -5.93 2.61 -1.89
C ARG A 177 -4.61 2.34 -1.20
N ILE A 178 -4.01 1.19 -1.48
CA ILE A 178 -2.72 0.80 -0.93
C ILE A 178 -1.71 0.74 -2.07
N PHE A 179 -0.56 1.36 -1.87
CA PHE A 179 0.57 1.31 -2.78
C PHE A 179 1.79 0.77 -2.05
N ILE A 180 2.51 -0.15 -2.67
CA ILE A 180 3.82 -0.62 -2.22
C ILE A 180 4.80 -0.31 -3.32
N LEU A 181 5.87 0.39 -2.95
CA LEU A 181 6.86 0.94 -3.85
C LEU A 181 8.22 0.45 -3.40
N THR A 182 8.90 -0.34 -4.23
CA THR A 182 10.27 -0.78 -3.95
C THR A 182 11.29 0.13 -4.63
N HIS A 183 12.47 0.30 -4.05
CA HIS A 183 13.57 0.93 -4.77
C HIS A 183 14.09 0.02 -5.90
N GLY A 184 14.61 0.62 -6.97
CA GLY A 184 15.11 -0.12 -8.14
C GLY A 184 16.28 -1.05 -7.85
N HIS A 185 17.14 -0.72 -6.89
CA HIS A 185 18.26 -1.59 -6.49
C HIS A 185 17.81 -2.92 -5.87
N CYS A 186 16.56 -3.02 -5.40
CA CYS A 186 16.01 -4.27 -4.86
C CYS A 186 15.56 -5.23 -5.97
N PHE A 187 15.54 -4.80 -7.24
CA PHE A 187 15.01 -5.59 -8.35
C PHE A 187 15.69 -6.96 -8.46
N GLU A 188 17.01 -7.01 -8.39
CA GLU A 188 17.76 -8.26 -8.51
C GLU A 188 17.49 -9.21 -7.33
N TRP A 189 17.32 -8.67 -6.12
CA TRP A 189 16.94 -9.47 -4.97
C TRP A 189 15.54 -10.09 -5.15
N ILE A 190 14.57 -9.28 -5.62
CA ILE A 190 13.21 -9.74 -5.88
C ILE A 190 13.23 -10.84 -6.94
N ARG A 191 13.98 -10.65 -8.03
CA ARG A 191 14.16 -11.66 -9.09
C ARG A 191 14.69 -12.98 -8.51
N GLN A 192 15.74 -12.92 -7.70
CA GLN A 192 16.30 -14.11 -7.06
C GLN A 192 15.35 -14.76 -6.06
N ALA A 193 14.52 -13.99 -5.37
CA ALA A 193 13.50 -14.52 -4.47
C ALA A 193 12.42 -15.28 -5.25
N LEU A 194 11.95 -14.72 -6.36
CA LEU A 194 10.98 -15.37 -7.24
C LEU A 194 11.55 -16.66 -7.87
N ASP A 195 12.81 -16.62 -8.33
CA ASP A 195 13.48 -17.80 -8.86
C ASP A 195 13.57 -18.93 -7.81
N ARG A 196 13.81 -18.61 -6.52
CA ARG A 196 13.80 -19.62 -5.45
C ARG A 196 12.44 -20.27 -5.30
N VAL A 197 11.38 -19.47 -5.20
CA VAL A 197 10.00 -19.95 -5.06
C VAL A 197 9.59 -20.82 -6.24
N LEU A 198 9.91 -20.40 -7.47
CA LEU A 198 9.61 -21.16 -8.68
C LEU A 198 10.33 -22.52 -8.72
N ASN A 199 11.58 -22.59 -8.26
CA ASN A 199 12.35 -23.84 -8.22
C ASN A 199 11.92 -24.80 -7.11
N ASP A 200 11.25 -24.29 -6.06
CA ASP A 200 10.73 -25.10 -4.95
C ASP A 200 9.34 -25.70 -5.25
N LEU A 201 8.70 -25.31 -6.36
CA LEU A 201 7.46 -25.95 -6.82
C LEU A 201 7.75 -27.39 -7.29
N PRO A 202 6.98 -28.39 -6.82
CA PRO A 202 7.15 -29.75 -7.29
C PRO A 202 6.86 -29.84 -8.80
N ASN A 203 7.82 -30.42 -9.55
CA ASN A 203 7.68 -30.75 -10.98
C ASN A 203 6.40 -31.54 -11.30
#